data_AF-A0A512UP68-F1
#
_entry.id   AF-A0A512UP68-F1
#
_cell.length_a   1.000
_cell.length_b   1.000
_cell.length_c   1.000
_cell.angle_alpha   90.00
_cell.angle_beta   90.00
_cell.angle_gamma   90.00
#
_symmetry.space_group_name_H-M   'P 1'
#
loop_
_entity.id
_entity.type
_entity.pdbx_description
1 polymer ?
#
loop_
_entity_poly.entity_id
_entity_poly.type
_entity_poly.pdbx_seq_one_letter_code
_entity_poly.pdbx_strand_id
1 'polypeptide(L)'
;MSSTYLQSILPIPEQQTQQNEPITESITPFKDLSEQELGVLSSKFELFSENLRPFREKLKPIEKFLIEFDAEINHLADSLRSLQTQSNDLSLGLDNHRAVVEKLNPVILDLVVPPSVSHSVLRDPITEKWIENINFITEKQQLIHKVMVGTTSLPYKDTHVFTELQESIRLLEAKAIERIRNHLIEQIRLLRRAKNSSSQVIQRNLLQVKEAFAFLKTRHPQLANQLQLAYVYTMKWYYTTRFAKYLHSLQKLKLKHIDQSYVLGSSWGPARAEYFSSVPRRMNILHEENEAQRAIPSQIAETSPFAYWLEFAFNQFSNALLDNVIVEYLFAIDFFYQGSEKFDSLTVLDPKLNATDNNKDWSHLMFEEVFKMGHSYANWLVSASHQTLGSRIASGSGVAAAYGSNSAAHGSTCDGYAVLLMIRLIQKQNSTLHNQFHVPVMEDYHNALLLSLWPHFTRIIDINCDALKKNILGKSSYLHTSSGVNHAPIHTTQQFAQFLSGLFKLAFTDEDDNNTDKQLFSREPISMSITRLRNDFEGALTKASAYVFGNSKSKAAHKEMFLFNNYFLLVTILSNEFESTTNVFIQDQIKHFQLLCDAYKPK
;
A
#
# COMPACT_ATOMS: atom_id res chain seq x y z
N MET A 1 -44.40 53.60 -57.31
CA MET A 1 -43.77 54.72 -58.03
C MET A 1 -44.14 54.60 -59.49
N SER A 2 -44.61 55.58 -60.24
CA SER A 2 -45.26 56.87 -60.02
C SER A 2 -46.16 57.07 -61.26
N SER A 3 -47.36 57.65 -61.09
CA SER A 3 -48.36 57.91 -62.14
C SER A 3 -47.83 58.65 -63.40
N THR A 4 -46.62 59.20 -63.32
CA THR A 4 -45.91 59.87 -64.40
C THR A 4 -45.42 58.91 -65.50
N TYR A 5 -45.14 57.64 -65.21
CA TYR A 5 -44.73 56.68 -66.24
C TYR A 5 -45.89 56.28 -67.17
N LEU A 6 -47.11 56.16 -66.60
CA LEU A 6 -48.32 55.82 -67.34
C LEU A 6 -48.88 56.97 -68.20
N GLN A 7 -48.58 58.23 -67.87
CA GLN A 7 -48.95 59.40 -68.69
C GLN A 7 -48.04 59.59 -69.91
N SER A 8 -46.86 58.96 -69.97
CA SER A 8 -45.93 59.07 -71.10
C SER A 8 -46.26 58.17 -72.29
N ILE A 9 -47.10 57.14 -72.07
CA ILE A 9 -47.35 56.08 -73.06
C ILE A 9 -48.66 56.31 -73.84
N LEU A 10 -49.57 57.17 -73.35
CA LEU A 10 -50.87 57.44 -74.00
C LEU A 10 -51.30 58.92 -73.87
N PRO A 11 -50.91 59.79 -74.81
CA PRO A 11 -51.53 61.10 -74.98
C PRO A 11 -52.72 60.98 -75.94
N ILE A 12 -53.95 61.06 -75.43
CA ILE A 12 -55.12 61.34 -76.26
C ILE A 12 -55.89 62.49 -75.63
N PRO A 13 -55.69 63.73 -76.12
CA PRO A 13 -56.62 64.82 -75.93
C PRO A 13 -57.77 64.74 -76.95
N GLU A 14 -58.95 65.08 -76.43
CA GLU A 14 -60.05 65.79 -77.10
C GLU A 14 -60.93 65.02 -78.10
N GLN A 15 -62.04 64.52 -77.56
CA GLN A 15 -63.33 64.66 -78.23
C GLN A 15 -63.60 66.14 -78.52
N GLN A 16 -63.82 66.47 -79.79
CA GLN A 16 -64.81 67.45 -80.25
C GLN A 16 -65.03 67.19 -81.74
N THR A 17 -66.07 66.46 -82.13
CA THR A 17 -67.41 66.99 -82.46
C THR A 17 -67.31 68.25 -83.33
N GLN A 18 -67.48 68.09 -84.63
CA GLN A 18 -68.30 68.95 -85.51
C GLN A 18 -68.26 68.34 -86.92
N GLN A 19 -69.37 67.73 -87.35
CA GLN A 19 -70.50 68.40 -88.01
C GLN A 19 -70.15 68.83 -89.42
N ASN A 20 -70.59 68.04 -90.40
CA ASN A 20 -71.64 68.43 -91.33
C ASN A 20 -71.97 67.20 -92.19
N GLU A 21 -73.11 66.54 -91.92
CA GLU A 21 -74.45 66.87 -92.42
C GLU A 21 -74.69 66.45 -93.88
N PRO A 22 -75.92 66.05 -94.21
CA PRO A 22 -76.21 64.70 -94.68
C PRO A 22 -76.44 64.69 -96.18
N ILE A 23 -75.90 63.70 -96.89
CA ILE A 23 -76.45 63.35 -98.20
C ILE A 23 -77.60 62.37 -97.94
N THR A 24 -78.76 62.98 -97.74
CA THR A 24 -80.06 62.36 -97.96
C THR A 24 -80.19 62.09 -99.46
N GLU A 25 -79.77 60.91 -99.91
CA GLU A 25 -80.34 60.29 -101.12
C GLU A 25 -81.14 59.08 -100.65
N SER A 26 -82.45 59.29 -100.55
CA SER A 26 -83.46 58.26 -100.70
C SER A 26 -83.28 57.52 -102.04
N ILE A 27 -83.78 56.27 -102.09
CA ILE A 27 -84.06 55.37 -103.24
C ILE A 27 -83.30 54.06 -102.98
N THR A 28 -83.84 52.85 -102.82
CA THR A 28 -85.17 52.20 -102.90
C THR A 28 -85.03 50.88 -102.12
N PRO A 29 -86.10 50.18 -101.70
CA PRO A 29 -85.99 48.92 -100.95
C PRO A 29 -85.12 47.89 -101.70
N PHE A 30 -84.22 47.19 -100.97
CA PHE A 30 -83.21 46.20 -101.40
C PHE A 30 -83.76 44.92 -102.11
N LYS A 31 -84.91 45.02 -102.78
CA LYS A 31 -85.47 43.94 -103.59
C LYS A 31 -85.33 44.14 -105.10
N ASP A 32 -85.01 45.34 -105.57
CA ASP A 32 -84.79 45.63 -106.99
C ASP A 32 -83.60 46.62 -107.19
N LEU A 33 -82.38 46.20 -106.85
CA LEU A 33 -81.15 46.93 -107.16
C LEU A 33 -80.15 46.00 -107.86
N SER A 34 -79.55 46.53 -108.92
CA SER A 34 -78.68 45.82 -109.85
C SER A 34 -77.32 45.46 -109.23
N GLU A 35 -76.67 44.41 -109.75
CA GLU A 35 -75.40 43.84 -109.25
C GLU A 35 -74.28 44.87 -109.04
N GLN A 36 -74.35 46.01 -109.73
CA GLN A 36 -73.36 47.09 -109.66
C GLN A 36 -73.43 47.90 -108.35
N GLU A 37 -74.61 48.15 -107.77
CA GLU A 37 -74.74 48.99 -106.57
C GLU A 37 -74.38 48.24 -105.27
N LEU A 38 -74.58 46.91 -105.26
CA LEU A 38 -74.13 46.03 -104.18
C LEU A 38 -72.59 45.96 -104.10
N GLY A 39 -71.93 45.99 -105.25
CA GLY A 39 -70.46 46.00 -105.35
C GLY A 39 -69.83 47.27 -104.77
N VAL A 40 -70.46 48.43 -104.95
CA VAL A 40 -69.97 49.71 -104.41
C VAL A 40 -70.07 49.76 -102.89
N LEU A 41 -71.14 49.21 -102.30
CA LEU A 41 -71.32 49.17 -100.84
C LEU A 41 -70.37 48.17 -100.17
N SER A 42 -70.15 47.00 -100.79
CA SER A 42 -69.15 46.02 -100.33
C SER A 42 -67.74 46.60 -100.36
N SER A 43 -67.39 47.34 -101.41
CA SER A 43 -66.08 47.99 -101.52
C SER A 43 -65.83 49.04 -100.42
N LYS A 44 -66.86 49.80 -100.03
CA LYS A 44 -66.75 50.75 -98.89
C LYS A 44 -66.57 50.03 -97.55
N PHE A 45 -67.24 48.90 -97.36
CA PHE A 45 -67.08 48.09 -96.15
C PHE A 45 -65.69 47.44 -96.09
N GLU A 46 -65.18 46.94 -97.21
CA GLU A 46 -63.81 46.40 -97.32
C GLU A 46 -62.75 47.46 -97.01
N LEU A 47 -62.89 48.68 -97.56
CA LEU A 47 -62.03 49.82 -97.23
C LEU A 47 -62.05 50.18 -95.74
N PHE A 48 -63.22 50.16 -95.09
CA PHE A 48 -63.31 50.41 -93.65
C PHE A 48 -62.66 49.27 -92.83
N SER A 49 -62.82 48.03 -93.26
CA SER A 49 -62.19 46.86 -92.62
C SER A 49 -60.66 46.87 -92.76
N GLU A 50 -60.13 47.35 -93.90
CA GLU A 50 -58.70 47.54 -94.11
C GLU A 50 -58.14 48.61 -93.17
N ASN A 51 -58.86 49.72 -92.97
CA ASN A 51 -58.44 50.78 -92.07
C ASN A 51 -58.39 50.36 -90.59
N LEU A 52 -59.18 49.36 -90.17
CA LEU A 52 -59.18 48.81 -88.80
C LEU A 52 -58.13 47.72 -88.56
N ARG A 53 -57.62 47.10 -89.63
CA ARG A 53 -56.57 46.07 -89.58
C ARG A 53 -55.30 46.50 -88.84
N PRO A 54 -54.70 47.69 -89.09
CA PRO A 54 -53.45 48.09 -88.42
C PRO A 54 -53.62 48.32 -86.91
N PHE A 55 -54.79 48.77 -86.45
CA PHE A 55 -55.05 48.90 -85.01
C PHE A 55 -55.19 47.54 -84.33
N ARG A 56 -55.82 46.58 -85.01
CA ARG A 56 -55.94 45.19 -84.52
C ARG A 56 -54.58 44.49 -84.50
N GLU A 57 -53.70 44.78 -85.45
CA GLU A 57 -52.33 44.28 -85.45
C GLU A 57 -51.47 44.86 -84.33
N LYS A 58 -51.66 46.13 -83.96
CA LYS A 58 -50.95 46.73 -82.83
C LYS A 58 -51.37 46.19 -81.45
N LEU A 59 -52.59 45.63 -81.32
CA LEU A 59 -53.08 45.08 -80.06
C LEU A 59 -52.60 43.64 -79.78
N LYS A 60 -52.37 42.84 -80.84
CA LYS A 60 -51.94 41.44 -80.71
C LYS A 60 -50.63 41.24 -79.93
N PRO A 61 -49.59 42.07 -80.07
CA PRO A 61 -48.35 41.95 -79.28
C PRO A 61 -48.56 42.22 -77.79
N ILE A 62 -49.44 43.17 -77.44
CA ILE A 62 -49.73 43.53 -76.03
C ILE A 62 -50.51 42.41 -75.36
N GLU A 63 -51.50 41.84 -76.07
CA GLU A 63 -52.22 40.65 -75.62
C GLU A 63 -51.27 39.48 -75.39
N LYS A 64 -50.35 39.23 -76.33
CA LYS A 64 -49.35 38.16 -76.19
C LYS A 64 -48.41 38.39 -74.98
N PHE A 65 -47.94 39.62 -74.78
CA PHE A 65 -47.07 39.96 -73.65
C PHE A 65 -47.76 39.79 -72.29
N LEU A 66 -49.04 40.20 -72.17
CA LEU A 66 -49.79 40.03 -70.92
C LEU A 66 -50.06 38.56 -70.60
N ILE A 67 -50.35 37.75 -71.61
CA ILE A 67 -50.51 36.29 -71.44
C ILE A 67 -49.18 35.64 -71.01
N GLU A 68 -48.08 36.07 -71.61
CA GLU A 68 -46.74 35.55 -71.28
C GLU A 68 -46.29 35.98 -69.87
N PHE A 69 -46.56 37.23 -69.48
CA PHE A 69 -46.25 37.75 -68.14
C PHE A 69 -47.10 37.10 -67.03
N ASP A 70 -48.39 36.87 -67.29
CA ASP A 70 -49.25 36.13 -66.35
C ASP A 70 -48.79 34.67 -66.20
N ALA A 71 -48.35 34.04 -67.30
CA ALA A 71 -47.75 32.72 -67.25
C ALA A 71 -46.43 32.70 -66.43
N GLU A 72 -45.58 33.72 -66.57
CA GLU A 72 -44.33 33.84 -65.80
C GLU A 72 -44.60 34.06 -64.29
N ILE A 73 -45.57 34.89 -63.91
CA ILE A 73 -45.93 35.10 -62.50
C ILE A 73 -46.50 33.83 -61.89
N ASN A 74 -47.40 33.15 -62.60
CA ASN A 74 -47.95 31.89 -62.11
C ASN A 74 -46.87 30.82 -61.97
N HIS A 75 -45.94 30.72 -62.93
CA HIS A 75 -44.78 29.83 -62.83
C HIS A 75 -43.87 30.17 -61.64
N LEU A 76 -43.60 31.46 -61.39
CA LEU A 76 -42.78 31.89 -60.25
C LEU A 76 -43.49 31.64 -58.92
N ALA A 77 -44.79 31.90 -58.84
CA ALA A 77 -45.61 31.65 -57.66
C ALA A 77 -45.70 30.15 -57.36
N ASP A 78 -45.88 29.31 -58.38
CA ASP A 78 -45.85 27.86 -58.26
C ASP A 78 -44.48 27.36 -57.83
N SER A 79 -43.41 27.95 -58.36
CA SER A 79 -42.03 27.62 -57.94
C SER A 79 -41.77 28.00 -56.48
N LEU A 80 -42.21 29.17 -56.04
CA LEU A 80 -42.07 29.62 -54.65
C LEU A 80 -42.92 28.75 -53.70
N ARG A 81 -44.13 28.40 -54.11
CA ARG A 81 -45.02 27.51 -53.34
C ARG A 81 -44.44 26.10 -53.26
N SER A 82 -43.86 25.60 -54.34
CA SER A 82 -43.15 24.32 -54.39
C SER A 82 -41.93 24.34 -53.46
N LEU A 83 -41.12 25.40 -53.50
CA LEU A 83 -39.93 25.55 -52.63
C LEU A 83 -40.32 25.70 -51.16
N GLN A 84 -41.38 26.44 -50.84
CA GLN A 84 -41.91 26.54 -49.48
C GLN A 84 -42.42 25.19 -48.98
N THR A 85 -43.10 24.42 -49.84
CA THR A 85 -43.58 23.08 -49.52
C THR A 85 -42.41 22.14 -49.27
N GLN A 86 -41.41 22.12 -50.16
CA GLN A 86 -40.18 21.35 -49.96
C GLN A 86 -39.41 21.73 -48.69
N SER A 87 -39.33 23.03 -48.35
CA SER A 87 -38.66 23.49 -47.14
C SER A 87 -39.39 23.02 -45.87
N ASN A 88 -40.72 23.07 -45.88
CA ASN A 88 -41.54 22.57 -44.77
C ASN A 88 -41.43 21.05 -44.66
N ASP A 89 -41.48 20.32 -45.77
CA ASP A 89 -41.33 18.86 -45.80
C ASP A 89 -39.95 18.42 -45.31
N LEU A 90 -38.89 19.14 -45.70
CA LEU A 90 -37.53 18.87 -45.22
C LEU A 90 -37.40 19.14 -43.72
N SER A 91 -38.02 20.22 -43.23
CA SER A 91 -38.01 20.57 -41.80
C SER A 91 -38.74 19.51 -40.96
N LEU A 92 -39.92 19.08 -41.41
CA LEU A 92 -40.65 17.97 -40.81
C LEU A 92 -39.85 16.65 -40.88
N GLY A 93 -39.15 16.41 -41.99
CA GLY A 93 -38.25 15.27 -42.16
C GLY A 93 -37.08 15.29 -41.17
N LEU A 94 -36.47 16.46 -40.93
CA LEU A 94 -35.39 16.63 -39.96
C LEU A 94 -35.86 16.41 -38.52
N ASP A 95 -37.03 16.93 -38.16
CA ASP A 95 -37.60 16.74 -36.82
C ASP A 95 -37.95 15.26 -36.57
N ASN A 96 -38.53 14.59 -37.57
CA ASN A 96 -38.78 13.15 -37.52
C ASN A 96 -37.48 12.36 -37.42
N HIS A 97 -36.46 12.71 -38.20
CA HIS A 97 -35.15 12.04 -38.15
C HIS A 97 -34.49 12.24 -36.78
N ARG A 98 -34.55 13.44 -36.21
CA ARG A 98 -34.02 13.73 -34.87
C ARG A 98 -34.74 12.92 -33.80
N ALA A 99 -36.07 12.86 -33.83
CA ALA A 99 -36.86 12.08 -32.89
C ALA A 99 -36.57 10.57 -33.01
N VAL A 100 -36.32 10.07 -34.23
CA VAL A 100 -35.91 8.69 -34.49
C VAL A 100 -34.50 8.42 -33.96
N VAL A 101 -33.55 9.33 -34.17
CA VAL A 101 -32.17 9.23 -33.65
C VAL A 101 -32.16 9.24 -32.13
N GLU A 102 -32.94 10.11 -31.48
CA GLU A 102 -33.03 10.16 -30.02
C GLU A 102 -33.56 8.83 -29.42
N LYS A 103 -34.45 8.14 -30.14
CA LYS A 103 -34.96 6.81 -29.73
C LYS A 103 -34.01 5.66 -30.05
N LEU A 104 -33.30 5.73 -31.18
CA LEU A 104 -32.40 4.66 -31.64
C LEU A 104 -31.03 4.71 -30.95
N ASN A 105 -30.51 5.91 -30.64
CA ASN A 105 -29.18 6.07 -30.04
C ASN A 105 -28.98 5.25 -28.75
N PRO A 106 -29.89 5.26 -27.74
CA PRO A 106 -29.72 4.43 -26.56
C PRO A 106 -29.77 2.94 -26.88
N VAL A 107 -30.63 2.52 -27.82
CA VAL A 107 -30.76 1.12 -28.24
C VAL A 107 -29.47 0.64 -28.94
N ILE A 108 -28.90 1.47 -29.81
CA ILE A 108 -27.62 1.19 -30.48
C ILE A 108 -26.48 1.13 -29.47
N LEU A 109 -26.42 2.12 -28.56
CA LEU A 109 -25.41 2.12 -27.50
C LEU A 109 -25.51 0.89 -26.61
N ASP A 110 -26.71 0.39 -26.31
CA ASP A 110 -26.94 -0.81 -25.51
C ASP A 110 -26.52 -2.09 -26.26
N LEU A 111 -26.85 -2.21 -27.54
CA LEU A 111 -26.68 -3.44 -28.32
C LEU A 111 -25.32 -3.58 -29.00
N VAL A 112 -24.60 -2.48 -29.28
CA VAL A 112 -23.36 -2.52 -30.05
C VAL A 112 -22.14 -2.68 -29.14
N VAL A 113 -21.26 -3.62 -29.50
CA VAL A 113 -19.90 -3.73 -28.99
C VAL A 113 -18.96 -3.12 -30.03
N PRO A 114 -18.22 -2.04 -29.71
CA PRO A 114 -17.26 -1.47 -30.63
C PRO A 114 -16.18 -2.49 -31.02
N PRO A 115 -15.81 -2.60 -32.32
CA PRO A 115 -14.76 -3.53 -32.76
C PRO A 115 -13.38 -3.17 -32.22
N SER A 116 -13.17 -1.91 -31.82
CA SER A 116 -11.96 -1.48 -31.09
C SER A 116 -11.79 -2.22 -29.76
N VAL A 117 -12.88 -2.40 -29.00
CA VAL A 117 -12.88 -3.11 -27.71
C VAL A 117 -12.58 -4.59 -27.92
N SER A 118 -13.20 -5.23 -28.91
CA SER A 118 -12.95 -6.64 -29.19
C SER A 118 -11.50 -6.89 -29.65
N HIS A 119 -10.97 -6.04 -30.53
CA HIS A 119 -9.56 -6.11 -30.93
C HIS A 119 -8.60 -5.89 -29.76
N SER A 120 -8.92 -4.94 -28.87
CA SER A 120 -8.10 -4.64 -27.71
C SER A 120 -8.06 -5.80 -26.71
N VAL A 121 -9.21 -6.42 -26.43
CA VAL A 121 -9.29 -7.63 -25.57
C VAL A 121 -8.48 -8.79 -26.15
N LEU A 122 -8.42 -8.93 -27.48
CA LEU A 122 -7.72 -10.02 -28.15
C LEU A 122 -6.20 -9.82 -28.21
N ARG A 123 -5.72 -8.61 -28.52
CA ARG A 123 -4.33 -8.38 -28.94
C ARG A 123 -3.53 -7.50 -27.97
N ASP A 124 -4.15 -6.50 -27.37
CA ASP A 124 -3.42 -5.46 -26.65
C ASP A 124 -2.83 -5.96 -25.31
N PRO A 125 -1.70 -5.39 -24.86
CA PRO A 125 -1.12 -5.71 -23.57
C PRO A 125 -2.02 -5.22 -22.43
N ILE A 126 -2.02 -5.99 -21.33
CA ILE A 126 -2.78 -5.64 -20.13
C ILE A 126 -2.12 -4.43 -19.47
N THR A 127 -2.74 -3.27 -19.64
CA THR A 127 -2.34 -1.96 -19.12
C THR A 127 -3.55 -1.32 -18.45
N GLU A 128 -3.37 -0.18 -17.79
CA GLU A 128 -4.49 0.58 -17.18
C GLU A 128 -5.61 0.87 -18.19
N LYS A 129 -5.26 1.24 -19.42
CA LYS A 129 -6.23 1.44 -20.52
C LYS A 129 -6.98 0.18 -20.90
N TRP A 130 -6.37 -1.00 -20.73
CA TRP A 130 -7.02 -2.26 -21.04
C TRP A 130 -8.09 -2.62 -20.00
N ILE A 131 -7.98 -2.10 -18.77
CA ILE A 131 -8.97 -2.31 -17.71
C ILE A 131 -10.30 -1.64 -18.06
N GLU A 132 -10.28 -0.51 -18.78
CA GLU A 132 -11.50 0.13 -19.30
C GLU A 132 -12.33 -0.84 -20.15
N ASN A 133 -11.68 -1.72 -20.92
CA ASN A 133 -12.38 -2.75 -21.70
C ASN A 133 -13.09 -3.79 -20.80
N ILE A 134 -12.52 -4.10 -19.63
CA ILE A 134 -13.12 -5.02 -18.65
C ILE A 134 -14.31 -4.35 -17.95
N ASN A 135 -14.20 -3.08 -17.63
CA ASN A 135 -15.31 -2.30 -17.08
C ASN A 135 -16.46 -2.22 -18.10
N PHE A 136 -16.16 -1.96 -19.37
CA PHE A 136 -17.15 -2.02 -20.46
C PHE A 136 -17.84 -3.39 -20.55
N ILE A 137 -17.09 -4.50 -20.53
CA ILE A 137 -17.68 -5.85 -20.52
C ILE A 137 -18.59 -6.05 -19.30
N THR A 138 -18.16 -5.58 -18.13
CA THR A 138 -18.92 -5.71 -16.88
C THR A 138 -20.22 -4.90 -16.91
N GLU A 139 -20.19 -3.67 -17.41
CA GLU A 139 -21.37 -2.82 -17.61
C GLU A 139 -22.37 -3.48 -18.57
N LYS A 140 -21.88 -4.02 -19.70
CA LYS A 140 -22.70 -4.76 -20.66
C LYS A 140 -23.33 -6.00 -20.05
N GLN A 141 -22.59 -6.74 -19.21
CA GLN A 141 -23.13 -7.88 -18.48
C GLN A 141 -24.21 -7.49 -17.46
N GLN A 142 -24.03 -6.39 -16.73
CA GLN A 142 -25.06 -5.87 -15.83
C GLN A 142 -26.32 -5.45 -16.59
N LEU A 143 -26.16 -4.85 -17.76
CA LEU A 143 -27.27 -4.50 -18.65
C LEU A 143 -28.02 -5.77 -19.09
N ILE A 144 -27.32 -6.79 -19.58
CA ILE A 144 -27.91 -8.09 -19.97
C ILE A 144 -28.66 -8.72 -18.79
N HIS A 145 -28.08 -8.72 -17.59
CA HIS A 145 -28.73 -9.25 -16.39
C HIS A 145 -29.99 -8.46 -16.01
N LYS A 146 -29.96 -7.12 -16.09
CA LYS A 146 -31.15 -6.27 -15.85
C LYS A 146 -32.28 -6.56 -16.84
N VAL A 147 -31.95 -6.75 -18.13
CA VAL A 147 -32.92 -7.09 -19.18
C VAL A 147 -33.50 -8.50 -19.00
N MET A 148 -32.71 -9.44 -18.47
CA MET A 148 -33.16 -10.81 -18.19
C MET A 148 -34.02 -10.94 -16.91
N VAL A 149 -33.62 -10.31 -15.80
CA VAL A 149 -34.11 -10.63 -14.44
C VAL A 149 -35.31 -9.79 -13.98
N GLY A 150 -35.55 -8.58 -14.51
CA GLY A 150 -36.85 -7.93 -14.23
C GLY A 150 -37.00 -6.43 -14.51
N THR A 151 -38.26 -6.04 -14.66
CA THR A 151 -38.84 -4.67 -14.51
C THR A 151 -38.99 -3.78 -15.75
N THR A 152 -38.31 -4.05 -16.87
CA THR A 152 -38.52 -3.24 -18.10
C THR A 152 -38.59 -4.13 -19.34
N SER A 153 -39.79 -4.28 -19.89
CA SER A 153 -40.04 -4.88 -21.20
C SER A 153 -39.46 -3.96 -22.28
N LEU A 154 -38.14 -4.03 -22.49
CA LEU A 154 -37.49 -3.35 -23.61
C LEU A 154 -37.75 -4.14 -24.90
N PRO A 155 -38.05 -3.46 -26.02
CA PRO A 155 -38.52 -4.09 -27.26
C PRO A 155 -37.50 -5.01 -27.96
N TYR A 156 -36.25 -5.01 -27.50
CA TYR A 156 -35.15 -5.77 -28.11
C TYR A 156 -34.82 -7.10 -27.40
N LYS A 157 -35.54 -7.45 -26.33
CA LYS A 157 -35.27 -8.66 -25.53
C LYS A 157 -35.34 -9.97 -26.34
N ASP A 158 -36.28 -10.06 -27.28
CA ASP A 158 -36.53 -11.27 -28.07
C ASP A 158 -35.87 -11.21 -29.46
N THR A 159 -34.96 -10.25 -29.70
CA THR A 159 -34.31 -10.05 -30.99
C THR A 159 -33.04 -10.90 -31.13
N HIS A 160 -32.78 -11.43 -32.33
CA HIS A 160 -31.55 -12.17 -32.65
C HIS A 160 -30.26 -11.41 -32.29
N VAL A 161 -30.26 -10.09 -32.44
CA VAL A 161 -29.13 -9.20 -32.11
C VAL A 161 -28.81 -9.23 -30.60
N PHE A 162 -29.82 -9.38 -29.74
CA PHE A 162 -29.59 -9.49 -28.30
C PHE A 162 -28.99 -10.85 -27.92
N THR A 163 -29.41 -11.93 -28.59
CA THR A 163 -28.79 -13.25 -28.41
C THR A 163 -27.35 -13.30 -28.94
N GLU A 164 -27.06 -12.66 -30.08
CA GLU A 164 -25.70 -12.50 -30.61
C GLU A 164 -24.81 -11.67 -29.68
N LEU A 165 -25.35 -10.61 -29.10
CA LEU A 165 -24.64 -9.81 -28.10
C LEU A 165 -24.29 -10.65 -26.87
N GLN A 166 -25.25 -11.44 -26.37
CA GLN A 166 -25.02 -12.31 -25.22
C GLN A 166 -23.91 -13.33 -25.50
N GLU A 167 -23.91 -13.96 -26.67
CA GLU A 167 -22.85 -14.88 -27.07
C GLU A 167 -21.50 -14.17 -27.24
N SER A 168 -21.49 -13.01 -27.90
CA SER A 168 -20.29 -12.20 -28.13
C SER A 168 -19.64 -11.76 -26.81
N ILE A 169 -20.44 -11.29 -25.85
CA ILE A 169 -19.96 -10.90 -24.52
C ILE A 169 -19.44 -12.13 -23.76
N ARG A 170 -20.09 -13.30 -23.87
CA ARG A 170 -19.61 -14.55 -23.26
C ARG A 170 -18.26 -14.99 -23.82
N LEU A 171 -18.06 -14.86 -25.13
CA LEU A 171 -16.79 -15.18 -25.80
C LEU A 171 -15.68 -14.18 -25.41
N LEU A 172 -16.01 -12.88 -25.37
CA LEU A 172 -15.08 -11.84 -24.92
C LEU A 172 -14.66 -12.03 -23.46
N GLU A 173 -15.61 -12.39 -22.60
CA GLU A 173 -15.35 -12.75 -21.20
C GLU A 173 -14.38 -13.92 -21.10
N ALA A 174 -14.67 -15.04 -21.77
CA ALA A 174 -13.80 -16.21 -21.75
C ALA A 174 -12.38 -15.87 -22.23
N LYS A 175 -12.25 -15.03 -23.26
CA LYS A 175 -10.96 -14.58 -23.77
C LYS A 175 -10.24 -13.64 -22.80
N ALA A 176 -10.96 -12.71 -22.16
CA ALA A 176 -10.41 -11.83 -21.15
C ALA A 176 -9.84 -12.61 -19.97
N ILE A 177 -10.58 -13.62 -19.47
CA ILE A 177 -10.13 -14.52 -18.40
C ILE A 177 -8.86 -15.26 -18.80
N GLU A 178 -8.79 -15.79 -20.02
CA GLU A 178 -7.59 -16.48 -20.54
C GLU A 178 -6.36 -15.54 -20.55
N ARG A 179 -6.55 -14.30 -21.00
CA ARG A 179 -5.49 -13.28 -21.07
C ARG A 179 -5.01 -12.87 -19.68
N ILE A 180 -5.93 -12.57 -18.76
CA ILE A 180 -5.61 -12.22 -17.36
C ILE A 180 -4.83 -13.35 -16.71
N ARG A 181 -5.30 -14.59 -16.84
CA ARG A 181 -4.61 -15.77 -16.33
C ARG A 181 -3.19 -15.89 -16.89
N ASN A 182 -3.02 -15.78 -18.21
CA ASN A 182 -1.71 -15.92 -18.84
C ASN A 182 -0.74 -14.83 -18.37
N HIS A 183 -1.22 -13.59 -18.25
CA HIS A 183 -0.43 -12.46 -17.74
C HIS A 183 -0.01 -12.66 -16.27
N LEU A 184 -0.94 -13.05 -15.40
CA LEU A 184 -0.62 -13.31 -13.98
C LEU A 184 0.38 -14.46 -13.83
N ILE A 185 0.24 -15.53 -14.60
CA ILE A 185 1.21 -16.64 -14.63
C ILE A 185 2.58 -16.14 -15.09
N GLU A 186 2.64 -15.27 -16.09
CA GLU A 186 3.89 -14.67 -16.56
C GLU A 186 4.55 -13.82 -15.47
N GLN A 187 3.80 -12.94 -14.80
CA GLN A 187 4.31 -12.14 -13.68
C GLN A 187 4.81 -13.02 -12.52
N ILE A 188 4.06 -14.06 -12.14
CA ILE A 188 4.48 -15.02 -11.11
C ILE A 188 5.76 -15.77 -11.53
N ARG A 189 5.91 -16.12 -12.82
CA ARG A 189 7.14 -16.73 -13.33
C ARG A 189 8.33 -15.78 -13.30
N LEU A 190 8.12 -14.48 -13.52
CA LEU A 190 9.16 -13.46 -13.39
C LEU A 190 9.70 -13.36 -11.97
N LEU A 191 8.85 -13.47 -10.94
CA LEU A 191 9.27 -13.52 -9.53
C LEU A 191 10.26 -14.66 -9.25
N ARG A 192 10.09 -15.81 -9.92
CA ARG A 192 11.02 -16.96 -9.81
C ARG A 192 12.35 -16.73 -10.54
N ARG A 193 12.36 -15.93 -11.62
CA ARG A 193 13.55 -15.62 -12.44
C ARG A 193 14.36 -14.42 -11.94
N ALA A 194 13.98 -13.83 -10.81
CA ALA A 194 14.44 -12.54 -10.26
C ALA A 194 15.94 -12.46 -9.85
N LYS A 195 16.87 -12.75 -10.78
CA LYS A 195 18.28 -12.35 -10.64
C LYS A 195 18.49 -10.86 -10.97
N ASN A 196 17.61 -10.24 -11.78
CA ASN A 196 17.81 -8.89 -12.33
C ASN A 196 16.71 -7.86 -12.00
N SER A 197 15.60 -8.24 -11.36
CA SER A 197 14.50 -7.34 -11.01
C SER A 197 14.03 -7.58 -9.58
N SER A 198 13.77 -6.51 -8.82
CA SER A 198 13.23 -6.61 -7.46
C SER A 198 11.77 -7.08 -7.48
N SER A 199 11.36 -7.86 -6.48
CA SER A 199 9.97 -8.32 -6.33
C SER A 199 8.98 -7.14 -6.28
N GLN A 200 9.39 -6.03 -5.65
CA GLN A 200 8.61 -4.81 -5.53
C GLN A 200 8.21 -4.19 -6.88
N VAL A 201 9.08 -4.24 -7.90
CA VAL A 201 8.74 -3.71 -9.23
C VAL A 201 7.66 -4.55 -9.89
N ILE A 202 7.74 -5.88 -9.74
CA ILE A 202 6.73 -6.80 -10.28
C ILE A 202 5.40 -6.62 -9.55
N GLN A 203 5.42 -6.48 -8.22
CA GLN A 203 4.22 -6.19 -7.42
C GLN A 203 3.57 -4.87 -7.79
N ARG A 204 4.37 -3.80 -8.02
CA ARG A 204 3.85 -2.52 -8.49
C ARG A 204 3.13 -2.65 -9.84
N ASN A 205 3.68 -3.43 -10.77
CA ASN A 205 3.03 -3.70 -12.04
C ASN A 205 1.74 -4.50 -11.88
N LEU A 206 1.71 -5.46 -10.94
CA LEU A 206 0.49 -6.21 -10.61
C LEU A 206 -0.59 -5.30 -9.99
N LEU A 207 -0.21 -4.37 -9.12
CA LEU A 207 -1.14 -3.41 -8.50
C LEU A 207 -1.85 -2.52 -9.52
N GLN A 208 -1.17 -2.15 -10.62
CA GLN A 208 -1.81 -1.42 -11.73
C GLN A 208 -2.96 -2.20 -12.37
N VAL A 209 -2.96 -3.53 -12.25
CA VAL A 209 -3.89 -4.45 -12.89
C VAL A 209 -4.85 -5.09 -11.86
N LYS A 210 -4.99 -4.48 -10.67
CA LYS A 210 -5.81 -5.06 -9.57
C LYS A 210 -7.27 -5.29 -9.93
N GLU A 211 -7.86 -4.39 -10.73
CA GLU A 211 -9.25 -4.52 -11.20
C GLU A 211 -9.46 -5.77 -12.08
N ALA A 212 -8.44 -6.18 -12.83
CA ALA A 212 -8.52 -7.39 -13.65
C ALA A 212 -8.56 -8.66 -12.79
N PHE A 213 -7.85 -8.69 -11.66
CA PHE A 213 -7.95 -9.79 -10.70
C PHE A 213 -9.31 -9.78 -9.99
N ALA A 214 -9.83 -8.61 -9.63
CA ALA A 214 -11.17 -8.46 -9.06
C ALA A 214 -12.24 -9.06 -9.99
N PHE A 215 -12.19 -8.70 -11.28
CA PHE A 215 -13.07 -9.26 -12.31
C PHE A 215 -12.95 -10.79 -12.39
N LEU A 216 -11.71 -11.32 -12.38
CA LEU A 216 -11.47 -12.76 -12.41
C LEU A 216 -12.08 -13.47 -11.19
N LYS A 217 -11.97 -12.90 -9.99
CA LYS A 217 -12.50 -13.47 -8.74
C LYS A 217 -14.03 -13.56 -8.78
N THR A 218 -14.71 -12.54 -9.31
CA THR A 218 -16.17 -12.53 -9.44
C THR A 218 -16.68 -13.57 -10.44
N ARG A 219 -15.96 -13.79 -11.55
CA ARG A 219 -16.39 -14.71 -12.63
C ARG A 219 -15.96 -16.15 -12.42
N HIS A 220 -14.69 -16.37 -12.06
CA HIS A 220 -14.09 -17.69 -11.87
C HIS A 220 -13.30 -17.77 -10.55
N PRO A 221 -13.99 -17.90 -9.41
CA PRO A 221 -13.35 -17.89 -8.08
C PRO A 221 -12.34 -19.04 -7.91
N GLN A 222 -12.62 -20.22 -8.49
CA GLN A 222 -11.69 -21.36 -8.43
C GLN A 222 -10.34 -21.06 -9.09
N LEU A 223 -10.34 -20.41 -10.26
CA LEU A 223 -9.11 -20.05 -10.96
C LEU A 223 -8.37 -18.92 -10.23
N ALA A 224 -9.11 -17.95 -9.68
CA ALA A 224 -8.54 -16.88 -8.87
C ALA A 224 -7.81 -17.43 -7.63
N ASN A 225 -8.44 -18.37 -6.90
CA ASN A 225 -7.84 -19.02 -5.74
C ASN A 225 -6.57 -19.82 -6.12
N GLN A 226 -6.59 -20.53 -7.26
CA GLN A 226 -5.41 -21.25 -7.75
C GLN A 226 -4.25 -20.30 -8.10
N LEU A 227 -4.52 -19.14 -8.70
CA LEU A 227 -3.49 -18.15 -9.02
C LEU A 227 -2.95 -17.47 -7.75
N GLN A 228 -3.82 -17.16 -6.78
CA GLN A 228 -3.41 -16.65 -5.48
C GLN A 228 -2.50 -17.66 -4.76
N LEU A 229 -2.89 -18.94 -4.73
CA LEU A 229 -2.09 -20.00 -4.12
C LEU A 229 -0.74 -20.17 -4.85
N ALA A 230 -0.73 -20.10 -6.18
CA ALA A 230 0.51 -20.16 -6.96
C ALA A 230 1.45 -18.98 -6.66
N TYR A 231 0.91 -17.78 -6.43
CA TYR A 231 1.67 -16.63 -5.95
C TYR A 231 2.25 -16.89 -4.56
N VAL A 232 1.42 -17.31 -3.60
CA VAL A 232 1.83 -17.59 -2.22
C VAL A 232 2.95 -18.63 -2.16
N TYR A 233 2.83 -19.75 -2.87
CA TYR A 233 3.90 -20.76 -2.92
C TYR A 233 5.18 -20.26 -3.60
N THR A 234 5.05 -19.40 -4.62
CA THR A 234 6.21 -18.81 -5.28
C THR A 234 6.93 -17.83 -4.35
N MET A 235 6.18 -17.04 -3.57
CA MET A 235 6.74 -16.12 -2.57
C MET A 235 7.31 -16.86 -1.36
N LYS A 236 6.67 -17.96 -0.91
CA LYS A 236 7.24 -18.87 0.10
C LYS A 236 8.63 -19.32 -0.31
N TRP A 237 8.78 -19.84 -1.53
CA TRP A 237 10.08 -20.25 -2.07
C TRP A 237 11.07 -19.08 -2.19
N TYR A 238 10.60 -17.92 -2.70
CA TYR A 238 11.41 -16.72 -2.88
C TYR A 238 12.02 -16.24 -1.56
N TYR A 239 11.18 -16.05 -0.53
CA TYR A 239 11.61 -15.58 0.76
C TYR A 239 12.47 -16.61 1.48
N THR A 240 12.06 -17.88 1.50
CA THR A 240 12.87 -18.95 2.12
C THR A 240 14.28 -18.99 1.52
N THR A 241 14.41 -18.90 0.19
CA THR A 241 15.71 -18.95 -0.48
C THR A 241 16.57 -17.72 -0.20
N ARG A 242 15.97 -16.53 -0.18
CA ARG A 242 16.71 -15.27 0.03
C ARG A 242 17.10 -15.09 1.49
N PHE A 243 16.18 -15.34 2.42
CA PHE A 243 16.45 -15.27 3.84
C PHE A 243 17.48 -16.32 4.25
N ALA A 244 17.47 -17.54 3.69
CA ALA A 244 18.53 -18.52 3.96
C ALA A 244 19.93 -18.01 3.55
N LYS A 245 20.05 -17.36 2.39
CA LYS A 245 21.31 -16.73 1.95
C LYS A 245 21.71 -15.54 2.83
N TYR A 246 20.73 -14.70 3.18
CA TYR A 246 20.95 -13.54 4.04
C TYR A 246 21.41 -13.97 5.43
N LEU A 247 20.76 -14.99 6.01
CA LEU A 247 21.15 -15.58 7.28
C LEU A 247 22.58 -16.14 7.23
N HIS A 248 22.95 -16.85 6.16
CA HIS A 248 24.33 -17.32 6.00
C HIS A 248 25.35 -16.16 5.95
N SER A 249 24.96 -15.02 5.38
CA SER A 249 25.79 -13.81 5.36
C SER A 249 25.90 -13.19 6.75
N LEU A 250 24.80 -13.13 7.51
CA LEU A 250 24.77 -12.60 8.88
C LEU A 250 25.56 -13.46 9.87
N GLN A 251 25.56 -14.79 9.70
CA GLN A 251 26.36 -15.70 10.52
C GLN A 251 27.88 -15.48 10.36
N LYS A 252 28.33 -14.85 9.28
CA LYS A 252 29.75 -14.49 9.06
C LYS A 252 30.15 -13.18 9.74
N LEU A 253 29.19 -12.40 10.25
CA LEU A 253 29.50 -11.18 10.99
C LEU A 253 30.36 -11.50 12.21
N LYS A 254 31.38 -10.67 12.44
CA LYS A 254 32.21 -10.78 13.64
C LYS A 254 31.41 -10.23 14.82
N LEU A 255 31.03 -11.11 15.76
CA LEU A 255 30.32 -10.72 16.98
C LEU A 255 31.28 -10.60 18.16
N LYS A 256 31.06 -9.61 19.02
CA LYS A 256 31.73 -9.49 20.31
C LYS A 256 31.23 -10.61 21.24
N HIS A 257 32.14 -11.43 21.74
CA HIS A 257 31.81 -12.55 22.62
C HIS A 257 31.88 -12.15 24.10
N ILE A 258 30.75 -12.26 24.80
CA ILE A 258 30.62 -11.98 26.23
C ILE A 258 30.37 -13.31 26.95
N ASP A 259 31.40 -13.81 27.62
CA ASP A 259 31.39 -15.08 28.34
C ASP A 259 31.29 -14.88 29.86
N GLN A 260 31.49 -15.95 30.62
CA GLN A 260 31.44 -15.94 32.07
C GLN A 260 32.49 -15.00 32.71
N SER A 261 33.50 -14.53 31.97
CA SER A 261 34.51 -13.58 32.48
C SER A 261 33.95 -12.17 32.68
N TYR A 262 32.78 -11.86 32.12
CA TYR A 262 32.12 -10.56 32.27
C TYR A 262 31.14 -10.50 33.44
N VAL A 263 30.93 -11.62 34.13
CA VAL A 263 29.99 -11.76 35.23
C VAL A 263 30.49 -11.03 36.49
N LEU A 264 29.57 -10.53 37.31
CA LEU A 264 29.84 -9.73 38.51
C LEU A 264 30.88 -10.35 39.47
N GLY A 265 31.86 -9.53 39.88
CA GLY A 265 32.90 -9.83 40.86
C GLY A 265 34.20 -10.42 40.31
N SER A 266 34.29 -10.64 39.00
CA SER A 266 35.53 -11.05 38.32
C SER A 266 36.57 -9.91 38.23
N SER A 267 37.83 -10.22 37.91
CA SER A 267 38.93 -9.23 37.88
C SER A 267 38.66 -8.08 36.91
N TRP A 268 38.85 -6.83 37.34
CA TRP A 268 38.63 -5.65 36.50
C TRP A 268 39.61 -5.61 35.32
N GLY A 269 39.12 -5.22 34.15
CA GLY A 269 39.92 -5.08 32.93
C GLY A 269 39.26 -4.12 31.94
N PRO A 270 40.02 -3.58 30.98
CA PRO A 270 39.54 -2.56 30.05
C PRO A 270 38.32 -3.02 29.24
N ALA A 271 38.27 -4.30 28.85
CA ALA A 271 37.14 -4.87 28.12
C ALA A 271 35.81 -4.83 28.91
N ARG A 272 35.85 -4.96 30.25
CA ARG A 272 34.64 -4.89 31.08
C ARG A 272 34.18 -3.46 31.33
N ALA A 273 35.12 -2.53 31.47
CA ALA A 273 34.80 -1.11 31.53
C ALA A 273 34.10 -0.66 30.23
N GLU A 274 34.55 -1.16 29.07
CA GLU A 274 33.85 -0.97 27.79
C GLU A 274 32.44 -1.58 27.82
N TYR A 275 32.27 -2.81 28.33
CA TYR A 275 30.95 -3.45 28.42
C TYR A 275 29.93 -2.61 29.20
N PHE A 276 30.24 -2.15 30.42
CA PHE A 276 29.30 -1.35 31.21
C PHE A 276 29.05 0.05 30.63
N SER A 277 30.09 0.70 30.10
CA SER A 277 29.95 2.03 29.49
C SER A 277 29.31 2.02 28.10
N SER A 278 29.19 0.86 27.45
CA SER A 278 28.62 0.72 26.11
C SER A 278 27.08 0.86 26.07
N VAL A 279 26.38 0.68 27.19
CA VAL A 279 24.90 0.61 27.24
C VAL A 279 24.21 1.79 26.56
N PRO A 280 24.58 3.07 26.83
CA PRO A 280 23.92 4.20 26.16
C PRO A 280 24.08 4.17 24.63
N ARG A 281 25.27 3.77 24.13
CA ARG A 281 25.51 3.66 22.68
C ARG A 281 24.73 2.51 22.06
N ARG A 282 24.60 1.40 22.78
CA ARG A 282 23.84 0.22 22.33
C ARG A 282 22.34 0.51 22.29
N MET A 283 21.84 1.34 23.20
CA MET A 283 20.43 1.75 23.27
C MET A 283 19.97 2.57 22.06
N ASN A 284 20.89 3.24 21.35
CA ASN A 284 20.57 3.97 20.11
C ASN A 284 19.86 3.10 19.07
N ILE A 285 20.08 1.79 19.08
CA ILE A 285 19.37 0.84 18.19
C ILE A 285 17.85 0.86 18.36
N LEU A 286 17.37 1.30 19.53
CA LEU A 286 15.94 1.48 19.82
C LEU A 286 15.40 2.82 19.33
N HIS A 287 16.24 3.83 19.10
CA HIS A 287 15.84 5.20 18.75
C HIS A 287 16.17 5.61 17.31
N GLU A 288 16.92 4.81 16.56
CA GLU A 288 17.22 5.10 15.15
C GLU A 288 15.92 5.18 14.31
N GLU A 289 15.56 6.39 13.87
CA GLU A 289 14.40 6.66 13.00
C GLU A 289 14.68 6.22 11.54
N ASN A 290 13.73 5.45 10.98
CA ASN A 290 13.37 5.11 9.58
C ASN A 290 14.43 5.03 8.45
N GLU A 291 15.45 5.88 8.35
CA GLU A 291 16.47 5.80 7.29
C GLU A 291 17.68 4.93 7.67
N ALA A 292 18.06 4.90 8.96
CA ALA A 292 19.15 4.06 9.49
C ALA A 292 18.71 2.62 9.82
N GLN A 293 17.40 2.38 9.87
CA GLN A 293 16.80 1.08 10.20
C GLN A 293 16.87 0.04 9.07
N ARG A 294 17.28 0.45 7.86
CA ARG A 294 17.38 -0.46 6.71
C ARG A 294 18.41 -1.54 6.98
N ALA A 295 17.98 -2.78 6.82
CA ALA A 295 18.84 -3.93 6.96
C ALA A 295 20.05 -3.86 6.02
N ILE A 296 21.23 -4.18 6.54
CA ILE A 296 22.45 -4.20 5.75
C ILE A 296 22.35 -5.22 4.60
N PRO A 297 22.85 -4.90 3.40
CA PRO A 297 22.94 -5.87 2.32
C PRO A 297 23.86 -7.05 2.68
N SER A 298 23.56 -8.23 2.13
CA SER A 298 24.37 -9.45 2.31
C SER A 298 25.86 -9.23 2.07
N GLN A 299 26.24 -8.45 1.06
CA GLN A 299 27.64 -8.18 0.72
C GLN A 299 28.38 -7.41 1.81
N ILE A 300 27.70 -6.47 2.48
CA ILE A 300 28.28 -5.70 3.58
C ILE A 300 28.43 -6.60 4.82
N ALA A 301 27.47 -7.49 5.05
CA ALA A 301 27.54 -8.45 6.15
C ALA A 301 28.75 -9.39 6.03
N GLU A 302 29.14 -9.81 4.82
CA GLU A 302 30.28 -10.71 4.63
C GLU A 302 31.66 -10.02 4.69
N THR A 303 31.73 -8.73 4.35
CA THR A 303 33.00 -8.00 4.18
C THR A 303 33.36 -7.09 5.35
N SER A 304 32.44 -6.91 6.32
CA SER A 304 32.67 -5.98 7.41
C SER A 304 33.87 -6.36 8.29
N PRO A 305 34.84 -5.45 8.49
CA PRO A 305 36.00 -5.70 9.34
C PRO A 305 35.66 -5.56 10.84
N PHE A 306 34.57 -4.87 11.18
CA PHE A 306 34.23 -4.46 12.55
C PHE A 306 33.58 -5.58 13.36
N ALA A 307 33.79 -5.55 14.68
CA ALA A 307 33.11 -6.44 15.61
C ALA A 307 31.82 -5.77 16.13
N TYR A 308 30.68 -6.42 15.88
CA TYR A 308 29.36 -5.93 16.26
C TYR A 308 28.88 -6.55 17.58
N TRP A 309 27.98 -5.84 18.25
CA TRP A 309 27.22 -6.39 19.37
C TRP A 309 26.16 -7.37 18.87
N LEU A 310 25.74 -8.30 19.73
CA LEU A 310 24.85 -9.40 19.36
C LEU A 310 23.48 -8.89 18.91
N GLU A 311 22.92 -7.90 19.60
CA GLU A 311 21.63 -7.30 19.27
C GLU A 311 21.61 -6.64 17.88
N PHE A 312 22.76 -6.15 17.40
CA PHE A 312 22.86 -5.60 16.06
C PHE A 312 22.54 -6.66 15.01
N ALA A 313 23.18 -7.83 15.09
CA ALA A 313 22.97 -8.91 14.14
C ALA A 313 21.55 -9.49 14.19
N PHE A 314 20.91 -9.45 15.36
CA PHE A 314 19.48 -9.76 15.50
C PHE A 314 18.60 -8.70 14.82
N ASN A 315 18.84 -7.41 15.11
CA ASN A 315 18.10 -6.29 14.55
C ASN A 315 18.13 -6.28 13.01
N GLN A 316 19.29 -6.57 12.41
CA GLN A 316 19.45 -6.64 10.95
C GLN A 316 18.57 -7.73 10.31
N PHE A 317 18.37 -8.86 10.99
CA PHE A 317 17.44 -9.90 10.53
C PHE A 317 15.99 -9.50 10.77
N SER A 318 15.69 -8.99 11.97
CA SER A 318 14.33 -8.66 12.38
C SER A 318 13.73 -7.52 11.56
N ASN A 319 14.50 -6.46 11.26
CA ASN A 319 14.03 -5.35 10.42
C ASN A 319 13.82 -5.79 8.97
N ALA A 320 14.75 -6.58 8.40
CA ALA A 320 14.55 -7.14 7.07
C ALA A 320 13.27 -7.97 6.97
N LEU A 321 12.98 -8.78 8.00
CA LEU A 321 11.76 -9.57 8.05
C LEU A 321 10.52 -8.68 8.17
N LEU A 322 10.54 -7.73 9.10
CA LEU A 322 9.45 -6.78 9.34
C LEU A 322 9.05 -6.02 8.07
N ASP A 323 10.00 -5.39 7.39
CA ASP A 323 9.75 -4.60 6.19
C ASP A 323 9.12 -5.43 5.08
N ASN A 324 9.64 -6.66 4.86
CA ASN A 324 9.11 -7.54 3.82
C ASN A 324 7.72 -8.06 4.18
N VAL A 325 7.45 -8.39 5.45
CA VAL A 325 6.11 -8.84 5.88
C VAL A 325 5.09 -7.72 5.71
N ILE A 326 5.42 -6.48 6.07
CA ILE A 326 4.53 -5.32 5.88
C ILE A 326 4.22 -5.12 4.40
N VAL A 327 5.24 -5.11 3.54
CA VAL A 327 5.06 -4.92 2.08
C VAL A 327 4.18 -6.02 1.48
N GLU A 328 4.40 -7.29 1.83
CA GLU A 328 3.55 -8.39 1.32
C GLU A 328 2.14 -8.34 1.84
N TYR A 329 1.95 -7.98 3.12
CA TYR A 329 0.62 -7.88 3.72
C TYR A 329 -0.22 -6.80 3.04
N LEU A 330 0.34 -5.60 2.89
CA LEU A 330 -0.32 -4.48 2.21
C LEU A 330 -0.60 -4.81 0.74
N PHE A 331 0.35 -5.44 0.03
CA PHE A 331 0.13 -5.89 -1.34
C PHE A 331 -0.99 -6.92 -1.43
N ALA A 332 -1.01 -7.91 -0.54
CA ALA A 332 -2.02 -8.96 -0.59
C ALA A 332 -3.43 -8.41 -0.34
N ILE A 333 -3.58 -7.49 0.62
CA ILE A 333 -4.86 -6.82 0.89
C ILE A 333 -5.34 -6.03 -0.33
N ASP A 334 -4.49 -5.18 -0.92
CA ASP A 334 -4.91 -4.33 -2.04
C ASP A 334 -5.18 -5.17 -3.31
N PHE A 335 -4.32 -6.15 -3.61
CA PHE A 335 -4.42 -6.92 -4.86
C PHE A 335 -5.43 -8.08 -4.79
N PHE A 336 -5.36 -8.95 -3.77
CA PHE A 336 -6.17 -10.17 -3.71
C PHE A 336 -7.52 -9.99 -2.98
N TYR A 337 -7.56 -9.07 -2.02
CA TYR A 337 -8.73 -8.88 -1.16
C TYR A 337 -9.45 -7.54 -1.36
N GLN A 338 -9.01 -6.69 -2.30
CA GLN A 338 -9.66 -5.41 -2.63
C GLN A 338 -9.86 -4.51 -1.40
N GLY A 339 -8.94 -4.55 -0.44
CA GLY A 339 -9.04 -3.80 0.82
C GLY A 339 -9.78 -4.50 1.96
N SER A 340 -10.29 -5.72 1.76
CA SER A 340 -10.90 -6.52 2.84
C SER A 340 -9.84 -7.24 3.67
N GLU A 341 -9.85 -7.07 4.99
CA GLU A 341 -9.00 -7.80 5.94
C GLU A 341 -9.57 -9.17 6.35
N LYS A 342 -10.71 -9.56 5.77
CA LYS A 342 -11.27 -10.91 5.98
C LYS A 342 -10.60 -11.90 5.03
N PHE A 343 -9.74 -12.74 5.59
CA PHE A 343 -9.02 -13.76 4.85
C PHE A 343 -9.83 -15.06 4.78
N ASP A 344 -9.88 -15.66 3.58
CA ASP A 344 -10.42 -17.01 3.40
C ASP A 344 -9.49 -18.03 4.06
N SER A 345 -10.03 -18.96 4.84
CA SER A 345 -9.24 -20.01 5.50
C SER A 345 -8.41 -20.81 4.48
N LEU A 346 -7.20 -21.24 4.85
CA LEU A 346 -6.29 -22.01 3.98
C LEU A 346 -6.94 -23.24 3.32
N THR A 347 -7.94 -23.83 3.94
CA THR A 347 -8.73 -24.97 3.41
C THR A 347 -9.56 -24.62 2.17
N VAL A 348 -9.95 -23.36 2.00
CA VAL A 348 -10.65 -22.82 0.81
C VAL A 348 -9.66 -22.59 -0.34
N LEU A 349 -8.39 -22.30 -0.01
CA LEU A 349 -7.34 -22.02 -0.99
C LEU A 349 -6.64 -23.31 -1.47
N ASP A 350 -6.35 -24.25 -0.58
CA ASP A 350 -5.76 -25.54 -0.91
C ASP A 350 -6.54 -26.69 -0.25
N PRO A 351 -7.42 -27.39 -1.01
CA PRO A 351 -8.20 -28.52 -0.52
C PRO A 351 -7.36 -29.72 -0.06
N LYS A 352 -6.04 -29.72 -0.32
CA LYS A 352 -5.12 -30.82 0.04
C LYS A 352 -4.41 -30.60 1.38
N LEU A 353 -4.55 -29.43 2.00
CA LEU A 353 -4.00 -29.16 3.33
C LEU A 353 -4.92 -29.76 4.40
N ASN A 354 -4.35 -30.48 5.36
CA ASN A 354 -5.09 -31.11 6.46
C ASN A 354 -5.82 -30.05 7.30
N ALA A 355 -7.10 -30.30 7.62
CA ALA A 355 -8.00 -29.41 8.35
C ALA A 355 -7.68 -29.21 9.85
N THR A 356 -6.42 -29.39 10.26
CA THR A 356 -5.98 -29.24 11.67
C THR A 356 -5.57 -27.81 12.03
N ASP A 357 -5.45 -26.91 11.05
CA ASP A 357 -5.00 -25.52 11.23
C ASP A 357 -6.08 -24.52 10.77
N ASN A 358 -7.28 -24.57 11.38
CA ASN A 358 -8.39 -23.68 11.03
C ASN A 358 -8.14 -22.17 11.30
N ASN A 359 -6.98 -21.83 11.87
CA ASN A 359 -6.62 -20.45 12.23
C ASN A 359 -5.39 -19.91 11.48
N LYS A 360 -4.85 -20.66 10.51
CA LYS A 360 -3.69 -20.20 9.72
C LYS A 360 -4.16 -19.62 8.40
N ASP A 361 -3.66 -18.44 8.10
CA ASP A 361 -3.92 -17.70 6.86
C ASP A 361 -2.80 -17.91 5.82
N TRP A 362 -3.00 -17.35 4.62
CA TRP A 362 -2.00 -17.34 3.54
C TRP A 362 -0.63 -16.79 3.98
N SER A 363 -0.63 -15.83 4.92
CA SER A 363 0.56 -15.17 5.45
C SER A 363 1.43 -16.13 6.26
N HIS A 364 0.80 -16.98 7.07
CA HIS A 364 1.47 -18.04 7.82
C HIS A 364 2.11 -19.03 6.86
N LEU A 365 1.40 -19.48 5.83
CA LEU A 365 1.95 -20.40 4.83
C LEU A 365 3.18 -19.83 4.11
N MET A 366 3.15 -18.53 3.79
CA MET A 366 4.23 -17.82 3.08
C MET A 366 5.49 -17.69 3.94
N PHE A 367 5.35 -17.27 5.19
CA PHE A 367 6.48 -16.92 6.05
C PHE A 367 6.89 -18.00 7.07
N GLU A 368 6.14 -19.09 7.20
CA GLU A 368 6.39 -20.18 8.17
C GLU A 368 7.86 -20.58 8.28
N GLU A 369 8.50 -20.89 7.16
CA GLU A 369 9.90 -21.33 7.14
C GLU A 369 10.86 -20.20 7.51
N VAL A 370 10.54 -18.96 7.14
CA VAL A 370 11.33 -17.77 7.49
C VAL A 370 11.23 -17.47 8.99
N PHE A 371 10.04 -17.61 9.58
CA PHE A 371 9.82 -17.49 11.02
C PHE A 371 10.56 -18.57 11.80
N LYS A 372 10.49 -19.84 11.36
CA LYS A 372 11.30 -20.92 11.94
C LYS A 372 12.80 -20.62 11.88
N MET A 373 13.26 -20.07 10.75
CA MET A 373 14.65 -19.71 10.54
C MET A 373 15.08 -18.54 11.45
N GLY A 374 14.23 -17.52 11.61
CA GLY A 374 14.44 -16.40 12.53
C GLY A 374 14.48 -16.83 13.99
N HIS A 375 13.56 -17.69 14.41
CA HIS A 375 13.54 -18.26 15.75
C HIS A 375 14.81 -19.10 16.02
N SER A 376 15.21 -19.94 15.07
CA SER A 376 16.44 -20.73 15.17
C SER A 376 17.67 -19.85 15.22
N TYR A 377 17.69 -18.74 14.46
CA TYR A 377 18.79 -17.77 14.48
C TYR A 377 18.89 -17.02 15.81
N ALA A 378 17.77 -16.56 16.38
CA ALA A 378 17.75 -15.93 17.69
C ALA A 378 18.27 -16.88 18.77
N ASN A 379 17.82 -18.14 18.74
CA ASN A 379 18.32 -19.18 19.64
C ASN A 379 19.82 -19.42 19.43
N TRP A 380 20.28 -19.51 18.18
CA TRP A 380 21.70 -19.67 17.87
C TRP A 380 22.54 -18.50 18.39
N LEU A 381 22.09 -17.25 18.24
CA LEU A 381 22.80 -16.08 18.75
C LEU A 381 23.04 -16.16 20.26
N VAL A 382 22.02 -16.60 21.02
CA VAL A 382 22.07 -16.64 22.49
C VAL A 382 22.72 -17.94 23.01
N SER A 383 22.61 -19.05 22.30
CA SER A 383 23.13 -20.36 22.71
C SER A 383 24.55 -20.66 22.24
N ALA A 384 24.99 -20.11 21.11
CA ALA A 384 26.30 -20.40 20.56
C ALA A 384 27.40 -19.59 21.26
N SER A 385 28.48 -20.27 21.65
CA SER A 385 29.76 -19.61 21.95
C SER A 385 30.35 -19.11 20.62
N HIS A 386 30.25 -17.82 20.35
CA HIS A 386 30.87 -17.18 19.16
C HIS A 386 32.40 -17.22 19.29
N GLN A 387 33.02 -18.36 19.01
CA GLN A 387 34.47 -18.42 18.82
C GLN A 387 34.83 -17.82 17.46
N THR A 388 35.64 -16.75 17.47
CA THR A 388 36.28 -16.28 16.26
C THR A 388 37.41 -17.23 15.88
N LEU A 389 37.53 -17.55 14.58
CA LEU A 389 38.59 -18.38 14.00
C LEU A 389 40.01 -17.85 14.33
N GLY A 390 40.14 -16.57 14.67
CA GLY A 390 41.41 -15.90 15.00
C GLY A 390 42.04 -16.28 16.34
N SER A 391 41.28 -16.86 17.28
CA SER A 391 41.82 -17.32 18.57
C SER A 391 42.77 -18.53 18.44
N ARG A 392 42.73 -19.25 17.31
CA ARG A 392 43.58 -20.41 17.07
C ARG A 392 45.03 -20.07 16.71
N ILE A 393 45.32 -18.84 16.29
CA ILE A 393 46.63 -18.47 15.73
C ILE A 393 47.48 -17.67 16.75
N ALA A 394 46.85 -17.03 17.74
CA ALA A 394 47.56 -16.20 18.71
C ALA A 394 48.20 -16.95 19.89
N SER A 395 47.88 -18.24 20.11
CA SER A 395 48.52 -19.07 21.15
C SER A 395 49.74 -19.84 20.62
N GLY A 396 50.64 -19.14 19.93
CA GLY A 396 51.93 -19.65 19.49
C GLY A 396 52.98 -19.58 20.60
N SER A 397 52.82 -20.34 21.70
CA SER A 397 53.93 -20.72 22.60
C SER A 397 53.44 -21.63 23.73
N GLY A 398 53.88 -22.90 23.73
CA GLY A 398 53.84 -23.79 24.89
C GLY A 398 52.93 -25.02 24.77
N VAL A 399 53.41 -26.06 24.10
CA VAL A 399 52.74 -27.38 23.91
C VAL A 399 52.79 -28.26 25.18
N ALA A 400 52.73 -27.69 26.40
CA ALA A 400 52.98 -28.48 27.62
C ALA A 400 52.09 -28.14 28.84
N ALA A 401 50.97 -27.44 28.68
CA ALA A 401 50.05 -27.16 29.80
C ALA A 401 48.55 -27.40 29.47
N ALA A 402 48.24 -28.19 28.44
CA ALA A 402 46.87 -28.37 27.94
C ALA A 402 46.25 -29.77 28.21
N TYR A 403 46.66 -30.45 29.28
CA TYR A 403 46.08 -31.76 29.68
C TYR A 403 45.42 -31.76 31.06
N GLY A 404 45.01 -30.59 31.56
CA GLY A 404 44.45 -30.48 32.91
C GLY A 404 43.43 -29.35 33.10
N SER A 405 42.48 -29.18 32.17
CA SER A 405 41.19 -28.56 32.52
C SER A 405 40.14 -28.91 31.47
N ASN A 406 39.03 -29.45 31.95
CA ASN A 406 37.91 -30.04 31.21
C ASN A 406 37.55 -29.34 29.90
N SER A 407 37.66 -30.10 28.81
CA SER A 407 36.79 -29.99 27.64
C SER A 407 35.35 -30.38 28.01
N ALA A 408 34.64 -29.53 28.76
CA ALA A 408 33.19 -29.64 29.03
C ALA A 408 32.61 -28.41 29.76
N ALA A 409 32.40 -27.30 29.04
CA ALA A 409 31.38 -26.28 29.36
C ALA A 409 31.31 -25.25 28.22
N HIS A 410 30.70 -25.64 27.10
CA HIS A 410 30.37 -24.69 26.03
C HIS A 410 29.24 -23.77 26.55
N GLY A 411 29.61 -22.62 27.13
CA GLY A 411 28.66 -21.68 27.72
C GLY A 411 27.96 -20.82 26.67
N SER A 412 26.65 -20.65 26.82
CA SER A 412 25.82 -19.66 26.14
C SER A 412 26.23 -18.23 26.51
N THR A 413 25.77 -17.24 25.74
CA THR A 413 26.10 -15.82 26.01
C THR A 413 25.74 -15.43 27.44
N CYS A 414 26.61 -14.63 28.05
CA CYS A 414 26.39 -14.01 29.36
C CYS A 414 26.05 -12.52 29.23
N ASP A 415 25.78 -12.02 28.01
CA ASP A 415 25.37 -10.64 27.76
C ASP A 415 23.89 -10.41 28.10
N GLY A 416 23.63 -9.97 29.33
CA GLY A 416 22.28 -9.62 29.78
C GLY A 416 21.70 -8.41 29.06
N TYR A 417 22.54 -7.48 28.61
CA TYR A 417 22.10 -6.28 27.91
C TYR A 417 21.68 -6.59 26.48
N ALA A 418 22.43 -7.44 25.75
CA ALA A 418 22.07 -7.85 24.39
C ALA A 418 20.72 -8.54 24.37
N VAL A 419 20.49 -9.51 25.26
CA VAL A 419 19.23 -10.26 25.30
C VAL A 419 18.06 -9.34 25.65
N LEU A 420 18.26 -8.41 26.59
CA LEU A 420 17.23 -7.42 26.92
C LEU A 420 16.95 -6.46 25.76
N LEU A 421 17.99 -6.00 25.04
CA LEU A 421 17.83 -5.18 23.84
C LEU A 421 17.08 -5.93 22.74
N MET A 422 17.36 -7.23 22.52
CA MET A 422 16.59 -8.05 21.58
C MET A 422 15.11 -8.13 21.98
N ILE A 423 14.81 -8.30 23.27
CA ILE A 423 13.44 -8.31 23.80
C ILE A 423 12.76 -6.95 23.54
N ARG A 424 13.44 -5.84 23.86
CA ARG A 424 12.91 -4.48 23.63
C ARG A 424 12.70 -4.19 22.15
N LEU A 425 13.59 -4.66 21.28
CA LEU A 425 13.42 -4.58 19.82
C LEU A 425 12.15 -5.31 19.36
N ILE A 426 11.91 -6.54 19.84
CA ILE A 426 10.70 -7.30 19.50
C ILE A 426 9.45 -6.56 19.98
N GLN A 427 9.46 -6.03 21.20
CA GLN A 427 8.34 -5.28 21.75
C GLN A 427 8.07 -4.00 20.94
N LYS A 428 9.11 -3.23 20.59
CA LYS A 428 8.99 -2.06 19.71
C LYS A 428 8.38 -2.44 18.35
N GLN A 429 8.86 -3.52 17.74
CA GLN A 429 8.33 -4.01 16.46
C GLN A 429 6.85 -4.43 16.58
N ASN A 430 6.47 -5.04 17.70
CA ASN A 430 5.08 -5.42 17.96
C ASN A 430 4.18 -4.19 18.13
N SER A 431 4.61 -3.20 18.91
CA SER A 431 3.90 -1.92 19.04
C SER A 431 3.77 -1.19 17.70
N THR A 432 4.82 -1.23 16.88
CA THR A 432 4.82 -0.64 15.52
C THR A 432 3.80 -1.35 14.63
N LEU A 433 3.77 -2.68 14.61
CA LEU A 433 2.82 -3.46 13.82
C LEU A 433 1.37 -3.23 14.26
N HIS A 434 1.13 -3.12 15.57
CA HIS A 434 -0.22 -2.94 16.10
C HIS A 434 -0.72 -1.50 15.93
N ASN A 435 0.09 -0.52 16.30
CA ASN A 435 -0.33 0.89 16.36
C ASN A 435 -0.20 1.62 15.02
N GLN A 436 0.81 1.30 14.21
CA GLN A 436 1.09 2.03 12.98
C GLN A 436 0.55 1.32 11.73
N PHE A 437 0.76 0.01 11.61
CA PHE A 437 0.46 -0.72 10.37
C PHE A 437 -0.79 -1.62 10.46
N HIS A 438 -1.28 -1.92 11.66
CA HIS A 438 -2.41 -2.84 11.91
C HIS A 438 -2.21 -4.22 11.24
N VAL A 439 -1.03 -4.83 11.43
CA VAL A 439 -0.64 -6.11 10.80
C VAL A 439 -0.47 -7.21 11.86
N PRO A 440 -1.41 -8.18 11.96
CA PRO A 440 -1.38 -9.21 13.01
C PRO A 440 -0.46 -10.41 12.70
N VAL A 441 0.19 -10.44 11.53
CA VAL A 441 0.87 -11.64 11.00
C VAL A 441 2.06 -12.13 11.85
N MET A 442 2.78 -11.22 12.51
CA MET A 442 4.00 -11.59 13.26
C MET A 442 3.78 -11.79 14.76
N GLU A 443 2.56 -11.63 15.28
CA GLU A 443 2.30 -11.70 16.71
C GLU A 443 2.74 -13.04 17.32
N ASP A 444 2.34 -14.16 16.71
CA ASP A 444 2.73 -15.51 17.15
C ASP A 444 4.24 -15.74 17.09
N TYR A 445 4.89 -15.21 16.05
CA TYR A 445 6.34 -15.29 15.88
C TYR A 445 7.09 -14.49 16.97
N HIS A 446 6.66 -13.25 17.23
CA HIS A 446 7.22 -12.41 18.29
C HIS A 446 7.01 -13.04 19.67
N ASN A 447 5.81 -13.57 19.94
CA ASN A 447 5.52 -14.27 21.19
C ASN A 447 6.43 -15.49 21.37
N ALA A 448 6.64 -16.29 20.32
CA ALA A 448 7.57 -17.43 20.36
C ALA A 448 9.02 -17.00 20.63
N LEU A 449 9.49 -15.89 20.05
CA LEU A 449 10.80 -15.33 20.36
C LEU A 449 10.91 -14.89 21.82
N LEU A 450 9.91 -14.16 22.34
CA LEU A 450 9.88 -13.72 23.74
C LEU A 450 9.89 -14.90 24.70
N LEU A 451 9.12 -15.95 24.42
CA LEU A 451 9.10 -17.19 25.22
C LEU A 451 10.45 -17.92 25.26
N SER A 452 11.32 -17.71 24.27
CA SER A 452 12.70 -18.22 24.29
C SER A 452 13.67 -17.27 25.00
N LEU A 453 13.58 -15.96 24.74
CA LEU A 453 14.55 -14.97 25.23
C LEU A 453 14.42 -14.68 26.73
N TRP A 454 13.21 -14.64 27.28
CA TRP A 454 13.00 -14.36 28.71
C TRP A 454 13.65 -15.40 29.65
N PRO A 455 13.50 -16.73 29.42
CA PRO A 455 14.25 -17.73 30.17
C PRO A 455 15.76 -17.57 30.07
N HIS A 456 16.28 -17.21 28.89
CA HIS A 456 17.72 -16.97 28.71
C HIS A 456 18.19 -15.74 29.50
N PHE A 457 17.43 -14.65 29.50
CA PHE A 457 17.73 -13.48 30.32
C PHE A 457 17.75 -13.83 31.80
N THR A 458 16.72 -14.53 32.29
CA THR A 458 16.63 -14.98 33.69
C THR A 458 17.85 -15.82 34.08
N ARG A 459 18.24 -16.78 33.24
CA ARG A 459 19.44 -17.59 33.45
C ARG A 459 20.73 -16.76 33.54
N ILE A 460 20.88 -15.72 32.71
CA ILE A 460 22.05 -14.83 32.76
C ILE A 460 22.07 -14.05 34.08
N ILE A 461 20.91 -13.59 34.56
CA ILE A 461 20.80 -12.92 35.86
C ILE A 461 21.16 -13.89 36.99
N ASP A 462 20.70 -15.14 36.94
CA ASP A 462 21.04 -16.15 37.95
C ASP A 462 22.55 -16.43 38.00
N ILE A 463 23.21 -16.54 36.85
CA ILE A 463 24.67 -16.67 36.77
C ILE A 463 25.38 -15.45 37.39
N ASN A 464 24.86 -14.24 37.16
CA ASN A 464 25.37 -13.02 37.78
C ASN A 464 25.14 -12.99 39.29
N CYS A 465 23.98 -13.43 39.79
CA CYS A 465 23.71 -13.55 41.22
C CYS A 465 24.66 -14.54 41.91
N ASP A 466 24.91 -15.70 41.31
CA ASP A 466 25.79 -16.72 41.89
C ASP A 466 27.25 -16.28 41.92
N ALA A 467 27.72 -15.69 40.84
CA ALA A 467 29.07 -15.12 40.78
C ALA A 467 29.23 -13.94 41.75
N LEU A 468 28.21 -13.08 41.85
CA LEU A 468 28.18 -11.97 42.81
C LEU A 468 28.36 -12.50 44.24
N LYS A 469 27.54 -13.47 44.66
CA LYS A 469 27.65 -14.09 46.00
C LYS A 469 29.03 -14.72 46.22
N LYS A 470 29.52 -15.49 45.24
CA LYS A 470 30.81 -16.19 45.33
C LYS A 470 31.99 -15.22 45.47
N ASN A 471 31.99 -14.14 44.69
CA ASN A 471 33.07 -13.16 44.67
C ASN A 471 33.01 -12.24 45.88
N ILE A 472 31.82 -11.85 46.35
CA ILE A 472 31.68 -11.08 47.60
C ILE A 472 32.14 -11.93 48.79
N LEU A 473 31.80 -13.22 48.86
CA LEU A 473 32.19 -14.08 49.99
C LEU A 473 33.63 -14.64 49.89
N GLY A 474 34.30 -14.42 48.75
CA GLY A 474 35.61 -14.96 48.46
C GLY A 474 36.74 -14.31 49.27
N LYS A 475 37.61 -15.12 49.87
CA LYS A 475 38.78 -14.65 50.64
C LYS A 475 39.71 -13.71 49.85
N SER A 476 39.81 -13.91 48.52
CA SER A 476 40.64 -13.10 47.63
C SER A 476 40.20 -11.64 47.55
N SER A 477 38.91 -11.36 47.73
CA SER A 477 38.33 -10.02 47.63
C SER A 477 38.75 -9.08 48.77
N TYR A 478 39.38 -9.65 49.80
CA TYR A 478 39.84 -8.96 51.01
C TYR A 478 41.35 -9.20 51.28
N LEU A 479 42.05 -9.90 50.38
CA LEU A 479 43.40 -10.42 50.62
C LEU A 479 44.51 -9.38 50.39
N HIS A 480 44.23 -8.28 49.71
CA HIS A 480 45.23 -7.29 49.31
C HIS A 480 45.70 -6.34 50.41
N THR A 481 45.29 -6.52 51.66
CA THR A 481 45.67 -5.59 52.72
C THR A 481 46.13 -6.33 53.97
N SER A 482 47.37 -6.81 53.91
CA SER A 482 48.19 -6.97 55.10
C SER A 482 48.15 -5.66 55.90
N SER A 483 47.71 -5.74 57.16
CA SER A 483 47.81 -4.73 58.24
C SER A 483 46.79 -3.57 58.33
N GLY A 484 45.53 -3.72 57.94
CA GLY A 484 44.49 -2.72 58.27
C GLY A 484 43.04 -3.21 58.14
N VAL A 485 42.16 -2.76 59.02
CA VAL A 485 40.70 -2.99 58.94
C VAL A 485 40.14 -2.06 57.85
N ASN A 486 40.00 -2.56 56.62
CA ASN A 486 39.55 -1.74 55.50
C ASN A 486 38.03 -1.68 55.40
N HIS A 487 37.51 -0.47 55.53
CA HIS A 487 36.09 -0.15 55.39
C HIS A 487 35.72 0.28 53.96
N ALA A 488 36.68 0.26 53.03
CA ALA A 488 36.47 0.74 51.67
C ALA A 488 35.42 -0.11 50.93
N PRO A 489 34.68 0.48 49.98
CA PRO A 489 33.76 -0.27 49.14
C PRO A 489 34.48 -1.37 48.35
N ILE A 490 33.86 -2.54 48.24
CA ILE A 490 34.42 -3.61 47.42
C ILE A 490 34.26 -3.29 45.94
N HIS A 491 35.22 -3.71 45.13
CA HIS A 491 35.17 -3.53 43.67
C HIS A 491 33.87 -4.09 43.05
N THR A 492 33.37 -5.20 43.61
CA THR A 492 32.10 -5.82 43.18
C THR A 492 30.89 -4.90 43.37
N THR A 493 30.89 -4.00 44.36
CA THR A 493 29.82 -3.01 44.58
C THR A 493 29.76 -2.00 43.44
N GLN A 494 30.91 -1.54 42.95
CA GLN A 494 30.97 -0.67 41.78
C GLN A 494 30.47 -1.37 40.52
N GLN A 495 30.87 -2.63 40.30
CA GLN A 495 30.39 -3.43 39.16
C GLN A 495 28.89 -3.69 39.24
N PHE A 496 28.36 -3.97 40.43
CA PHE A 496 26.93 -4.14 40.67
C PHE A 496 26.17 -2.85 40.35
N ALA A 497 26.64 -1.70 40.82
CA ALA A 497 26.03 -0.39 40.55
C ALA A 497 25.98 -0.10 39.04
N GLN A 498 27.08 -0.29 38.34
CA GLN A 498 27.17 -0.11 36.89
C GLN A 498 26.27 -1.09 36.13
N PHE A 499 26.25 -2.36 36.57
CA PHE A 499 25.43 -3.36 35.93
C PHE A 499 23.93 -3.04 36.06
N LEU A 500 23.51 -2.71 37.28
CA LEU A 500 22.14 -2.33 37.63
C LEU A 500 21.70 -1.05 36.91
N SER A 501 22.57 -0.05 36.82
CA SER A 501 22.30 1.16 36.03
C SER A 501 22.03 0.85 34.56
N GLY A 502 22.84 -0.01 33.95
CA GLY A 502 22.59 -0.45 32.58
C GLY A 502 21.25 -1.18 32.42
N LEU A 503 20.85 -1.98 33.42
CA LEU A 503 19.53 -2.63 33.42
C LEU A 503 18.41 -1.61 33.56
N PHE A 504 18.54 -0.59 34.41
CA PHE A 504 17.53 0.47 34.54
C PHE A 504 17.35 1.26 33.25
N LYS A 505 18.43 1.65 32.57
CA LYS A 505 18.37 2.38 31.29
C LYS A 505 17.67 1.58 30.19
N LEU A 506 17.80 0.24 30.19
CA LEU A 506 17.16 -0.63 29.20
C LEU A 506 15.78 -1.13 29.60
N ALA A 507 15.49 -1.15 30.91
CA ALA A 507 14.21 -1.55 31.44
C ALA A 507 13.13 -0.50 31.16
N PHE A 508 13.51 0.78 31.10
CA PHE A 508 12.59 1.91 30.99
C PHE A 508 13.08 2.85 29.89
N THR A 509 12.46 2.76 28.71
CA THR A 509 12.72 3.69 27.59
C THR A 509 11.76 4.87 27.69
N ASP A 510 12.22 6.08 27.36
CA ASP A 510 11.51 7.36 27.60
C ASP A 510 10.11 7.51 26.95
N GLU A 511 9.63 6.53 26.17
CA GLU A 511 8.29 6.56 25.53
C GLU A 511 7.14 6.02 26.41
N ASP A 512 7.43 5.47 27.59
CA ASP A 512 6.44 4.83 28.48
C ASP A 512 5.63 5.81 29.37
N ASP A 513 5.63 7.12 29.05
CA ASP A 513 4.94 8.17 29.83
C ASP A 513 3.40 8.08 29.82
N ASN A 514 2.83 7.16 29.03
CA ASN A 514 1.40 6.87 29.06
C ASN A 514 1.06 6.01 30.29
N ASN A 515 0.39 6.64 31.26
CA ASN A 515 -0.05 6.11 32.57
C ASN A 515 -0.71 4.70 32.59
N THR A 516 -1.11 4.15 31.44
CA THR A 516 -1.87 2.89 31.32
C THR A 516 -0.97 1.63 31.34
N ASP A 517 0.29 1.72 30.92
CA ASP A 517 1.19 0.55 30.82
C ASP A 517 1.91 0.18 32.13
N LYS A 518 1.75 0.99 33.19
CA LYS A 518 2.33 0.78 34.53
C LYS A 518 2.04 -0.60 35.15
N GLN A 519 0.89 -1.22 34.81
CA GLN A 519 0.54 -2.56 35.30
C GLN A 519 1.14 -3.70 34.47
N LEU A 520 1.48 -3.48 33.19
CA LEU A 520 2.02 -4.51 32.32
C LEU A 520 3.51 -4.76 32.63
N PHE A 521 4.27 -3.68 32.89
CA PHE A 521 5.70 -3.77 33.22
C PHE A 521 6.00 -4.45 34.56
N SER A 522 5.10 -4.32 35.54
CA SER A 522 5.20 -5.06 36.82
C SER A 522 5.06 -6.58 36.63
N ARG A 523 4.59 -7.05 35.46
CA ARG A 523 4.48 -8.47 35.10
C ARG A 523 5.65 -8.98 34.28
N GLU A 524 6.55 -8.11 33.82
CA GLU A 524 7.72 -8.55 33.07
C GLU A 524 8.75 -9.22 33.99
N PRO A 525 9.40 -10.32 33.55
CA PRO A 525 10.42 -11.02 34.33
C PRO A 525 11.61 -10.13 34.78
N ILE A 526 11.83 -8.99 34.13
CA ILE A 526 12.90 -8.05 34.46
C ILE A 526 12.76 -7.45 35.87
N SER A 527 11.55 -7.08 36.29
CA SER A 527 11.31 -6.47 37.61
C SER A 527 11.65 -7.45 38.75
N MET A 528 11.24 -8.72 38.58
CA MET A 528 11.58 -9.83 39.48
C MET A 528 13.08 -10.11 39.47
N SER A 529 13.71 -10.09 38.30
CA SER A 529 15.15 -10.32 38.15
C SER A 529 15.99 -9.23 38.83
N ILE A 530 15.61 -7.96 38.67
CA ILE A 530 16.23 -6.82 39.36
C ILE A 530 16.08 -6.93 40.87
N THR A 531 14.86 -7.23 41.35
CA THR A 531 14.58 -7.36 42.78
C THR A 531 15.37 -8.51 43.40
N ARG A 532 15.48 -9.65 42.69
CA ARG A 532 16.31 -10.79 43.10
C ARG A 532 17.78 -10.40 43.19
N LEU A 533 18.31 -9.77 42.14
CA LEU A 533 19.70 -9.33 42.07
C LEU A 533 20.06 -8.36 43.22
N ARG A 534 19.16 -7.42 43.54
CA ARG A 534 19.27 -6.54 44.72
C ARG A 534 19.33 -7.32 46.03
N ASN A 535 18.34 -8.19 46.27
CA ASN A 535 18.24 -8.91 47.55
C ASN A 535 19.45 -9.85 47.74
N ASP A 536 19.95 -10.43 46.66
CA ASP A 536 21.15 -11.26 46.66
C ASP A 536 22.43 -10.47 46.95
N PHE A 537 22.55 -9.24 46.42
CA PHE A 537 23.63 -8.32 46.75
C PHE A 537 23.63 -7.93 48.23
N GLU A 538 22.47 -7.49 48.74
CA GLU A 538 22.26 -7.11 50.15
C GLU A 538 22.61 -8.26 51.10
N GLY A 539 22.10 -9.46 50.80
CA GLY A 539 22.39 -10.66 51.57
C GLY A 539 23.86 -11.08 51.52
N ALA A 540 24.51 -10.96 50.36
CA ALA A 540 25.94 -11.27 50.21
C ALA A 540 26.81 -10.28 50.99
N LEU A 541 26.51 -8.98 50.91
CA LEU A 541 27.27 -7.93 51.59
C LEU A 541 27.11 -8.02 53.12
N THR A 542 25.91 -8.35 53.60
CA THR A 542 25.66 -8.59 55.03
C THR A 542 26.42 -9.81 55.56
N LYS A 543 26.47 -10.89 54.78
CA LYS A 543 27.28 -12.08 55.13
C LYS A 543 28.78 -11.77 55.10
N ALA A 544 29.23 -10.99 54.12
CA ALA A 544 30.62 -10.55 54.02
C ALA A 544 31.05 -9.68 55.21
N SER A 545 30.22 -8.74 55.67
CA SER A 545 30.54 -7.93 56.85
C SER A 545 30.68 -8.79 58.12
N ALA A 546 29.85 -9.81 58.27
CA ALA A 546 29.98 -10.79 59.35
C ALA A 546 31.26 -11.64 59.22
N TYR A 547 31.61 -12.03 58.00
CA TYR A 547 32.80 -12.84 57.69
C TYR A 547 34.12 -12.10 57.92
N VAL A 548 34.23 -10.86 57.42
CA VAL A 548 35.46 -10.05 57.46
C VAL A 548 35.75 -9.52 58.86
N PHE A 549 34.73 -9.05 59.60
CA PHE A 549 34.91 -8.42 60.91
C PHE A 549 34.57 -9.35 62.09
N GLY A 550 33.90 -10.48 61.88
CA GLY A 550 33.52 -11.44 62.93
C GLY A 550 32.37 -10.96 63.84
N ASN A 551 31.79 -11.81 64.69
CA ASN A 551 30.54 -11.52 65.42
C ASN A 551 30.69 -10.79 66.78
N SER A 552 31.86 -10.20 67.07
CA SER A 552 32.06 -9.52 68.36
C SER A 552 31.41 -8.14 68.41
N LYS A 553 30.85 -7.77 69.58
CA LYS A 553 30.23 -6.45 69.83
C LYS A 553 31.21 -5.28 69.64
N SER A 554 32.51 -5.48 69.92
CA SER A 554 33.54 -4.44 69.73
C SER A 554 33.80 -4.10 68.25
N LYS A 555 33.38 -4.97 67.33
CA LYS A 555 33.57 -4.83 65.89
C LYS A 555 32.29 -4.45 65.14
N ALA A 556 31.20 -4.17 65.87
CA ALA A 556 29.92 -3.75 65.30
C ALA A 556 30.05 -2.44 64.49
N ALA A 557 30.75 -1.43 65.04
CA ALA A 557 30.99 -0.16 64.36
C ALA A 557 31.76 -0.32 63.03
N HIS A 558 32.70 -1.28 62.97
CA HIS A 558 33.48 -1.55 61.75
C HIS A 558 32.60 -2.21 60.67
N LYS A 559 31.62 -3.04 61.06
CA LYS A 559 30.62 -3.61 60.14
C LYS A 559 29.69 -2.55 59.59
N GLU A 560 29.16 -1.70 60.46
CA GLU A 560 28.25 -0.60 60.07
C GLU A 560 28.97 0.35 59.11
N MET A 561 30.21 0.74 59.42
CA MET A 561 31.02 1.58 58.54
C MET A 561 31.32 0.93 57.16
N PHE A 562 31.61 -0.37 57.13
CA PHE A 562 31.81 -1.09 55.86
C PHE A 562 30.53 -1.15 55.02
N LEU A 563 29.39 -1.46 55.65
CA LEU A 563 28.09 -1.50 54.97
C LEU A 563 27.69 -0.10 54.46
N PHE A 564 27.86 0.92 55.31
CA PHE A 564 27.61 2.32 54.96
C PHE A 564 28.41 2.73 53.73
N ASN A 565 29.73 2.51 53.70
CA ASN A 565 30.56 2.93 52.56
C ASN A 565 30.13 2.25 51.25
N ASN A 566 29.75 0.97 51.29
CA ASN A 566 29.28 0.25 50.11
C ASN A 566 27.91 0.75 49.62
N TYR A 567 26.94 0.93 50.51
CA TYR A 567 25.63 1.47 50.14
C TYR A 567 25.72 2.94 49.72
N PHE A 568 26.59 3.73 50.36
CA PHE A 568 26.84 5.12 49.99
C PHE A 568 27.39 5.22 48.56
N LEU A 569 28.36 4.39 48.18
CA LEU A 569 28.86 4.33 46.80
C LEU A 569 27.74 3.98 45.81
N LEU A 570 26.93 2.97 46.13
CA LEU A 570 25.83 2.52 45.28
C LEU A 570 24.77 3.61 45.09
N VAL A 571 24.33 4.24 46.17
CA VAL A 571 23.39 5.36 46.14
C VAL A 571 23.98 6.53 45.36
N THR A 572 25.25 6.88 45.57
CA THR A 572 25.90 7.99 44.85
C THR A 572 25.90 7.75 43.34
N ILE A 573 26.24 6.54 42.88
CA ILE A 573 26.24 6.21 41.44
C ILE A 573 24.82 6.27 40.88
N LEU A 574 23.86 5.60 41.53
CA LEU A 574 22.48 5.53 41.02
C LEU A 574 21.76 6.88 41.10
N SER A 575 21.92 7.64 42.19
CA SER A 575 21.30 8.95 42.33
C SER A 575 21.86 9.96 41.32
N ASN A 576 23.16 9.91 41.02
CA ASN A 576 23.76 10.79 40.00
C ASN A 576 23.31 10.44 38.58
N GLU A 577 23.14 9.15 38.27
CA GLU A 577 22.73 8.73 36.92
C GLU A 577 21.23 8.87 36.65
N PHE A 578 20.37 8.85 37.68
CA PHE A 578 18.91 8.86 37.55
C PHE A 578 18.23 10.04 38.26
N GLU A 579 18.95 11.14 38.48
CA GLU A 579 18.42 12.34 39.16
C GLU A 579 17.19 12.93 38.43
N SER A 580 17.17 12.86 37.10
CA SER A 580 16.12 13.42 36.26
C SER A 580 14.99 12.44 35.92
N THR A 581 15.01 11.20 36.40
CA THR A 581 14.08 10.16 35.96
C THR A 581 12.75 10.19 36.73
N THR A 582 11.63 10.17 35.99
CA THR A 582 10.25 10.15 36.53
C THR A 582 9.74 8.75 36.89
N ASN A 583 10.51 7.70 36.61
CA ASN A 583 10.09 6.32 36.78
C ASN A 583 10.02 5.90 38.27
N VAL A 584 8.81 5.52 38.72
CA VAL A 584 8.53 5.15 40.12
C VAL A 584 9.32 3.92 40.56
N PHE A 585 9.46 2.90 39.71
CA PHE A 585 10.16 1.67 40.08
C PHE A 585 11.65 1.93 40.34
N ILE A 586 12.32 2.70 39.47
CA ILE A 586 13.72 3.07 39.67
C ILE A 586 13.87 3.88 40.97
N GLN A 587 12.99 4.85 41.20
CA GLN A 587 13.00 5.65 42.42
C GLN A 587 12.80 4.78 43.67
N ASP A 588 11.93 3.78 43.63
CA ASP A 588 11.71 2.86 44.75
C ASP A 588 12.94 1.98 45.03
N GLN A 589 13.66 1.54 43.98
CA GLN A 589 14.93 0.83 44.16
C GLN A 589 16.01 1.74 44.77
N ILE A 590 16.11 3.00 44.34
CA ILE A 590 17.07 3.97 44.89
C ILE A 590 16.73 4.28 46.35
N LYS A 591 15.44 4.52 46.67
CA LYS A 591 14.97 4.74 48.05
C LYS A 591 15.27 3.56 48.94
N HIS A 592 15.12 2.32 48.47
CA HIS A 592 15.50 1.12 49.23
C HIS A 592 16.98 1.16 49.67
N PHE A 593 17.89 1.48 48.76
CA PHE A 593 19.32 1.60 49.10
C PHE A 593 19.63 2.83 49.96
N GLN A 594 18.90 3.94 49.80
CA GLN A 594 19.01 5.11 50.68
C GLN A 594 18.62 4.77 52.12
N LEU A 595 17.50 4.07 52.33
CA LEU A 595 17.08 3.61 53.65
C LEU A 595 18.14 2.71 54.31
N LEU A 596 18.76 1.81 53.55
CA LEU A 596 19.87 0.99 54.04
C LEU A 596 21.11 1.84 54.37
N CYS A 597 21.44 2.82 53.53
CA CYS A 597 22.55 3.73 53.77
C CYS A 597 22.35 4.54 55.06
N ASP A 598 21.15 5.07 55.28
CA ASP A 598 20.80 5.83 56.48
C ASP A 598 20.78 4.95 57.74
N ALA A 599 20.33 3.70 57.62
CA ALA A 599 20.31 2.75 58.73
C ALA A 599 21.71 2.40 59.27
N TYR A 600 22.73 2.38 58.39
CA TYR A 600 24.12 2.07 58.76
C TYR A 600 25.00 3.32 58.97
N LYS A 601 24.42 4.53 58.95
CA LYS A 601 25.16 5.77 59.14
C LYS A 601 25.84 5.77 60.52
N PRO A 602 27.17 5.97 60.58
CA PRO A 602 27.89 5.99 61.85
C PRO A 602 27.35 7.13 62.73
N LYS A 603 27.05 6.81 63.99
CA LYS A 603 26.54 7.76 64.99
C LYS A 603 27.66 8.54 65.66
#